data_AF-T0YS76-F1
#
_entry.id   AF-T0YS76-F1
#
_cell.length_a   1.000
_cell.length_b   1.000
_cell.length_c   1.000
_cell.angle_alpha   90.00
_cell.angle_beta   90.00
_cell.angle_gamma   90.00
#
_symmetry.space_group_name_H-M   'P 1'
#
loop_
_entity.id
_entity.type
_entity.pdbx_description
1 polymer ?
#
loop_
_entity_poly.entity_id
_entity_poly.type
_entity_poly.pdbx_seq_one_letter_code
_entity_poly.pdbx_strand_id
1 'polypeptide(L)'
;FTGGSLLYGTVGRTDLISPELTEELTRSQFHSARRLLAELPGDARVMPTHGFGSFCASSGTAAGEGGDIAQERLHNLAATIGDETAFVSTVVSGLGPYPTYYRHMAPLNREGPSAYSGLPASASVGPELIGQRIEEMAWVIDTRPRLAFAASHLIGTVSMELNESFTTYAGWLAPFDSPITLLADSPADLAQAQRNLARIGMDRVEGNSDGFQRLAGLHQVHSYPVTDFPGLQRSRPDNAFILDVRQPDEWRAGH
;
A
#
# COMPACT_ATOMS: atom_id res chain seq x y z
N PHE A 1 10.48 -22.43 -1.54
CA PHE A 1 10.14 -21.09 -1.01
C PHE A 1 11.38 -20.23 -1.03
N THR A 2 11.34 -19.12 -1.75
CA THR A 2 12.49 -18.26 -2.00
C THR A 2 12.47 -16.96 -1.19
N GLY A 3 11.37 -16.68 -0.49
CA GLY A 3 11.25 -15.50 0.36
C GLY A 3 11.41 -14.19 -0.44
N GLY A 4 12.01 -13.20 0.19
CA GLY A 4 12.47 -11.97 -0.49
C GLY A 4 13.80 -12.15 -1.22
N SER A 5 14.47 -13.30 -1.09
CA SER A 5 15.81 -13.50 -1.67
C SER A 5 15.77 -13.76 -3.18
N LEU A 6 14.68 -14.30 -3.72
CA LEU A 6 14.48 -14.41 -5.16
C LEU A 6 12.99 -14.18 -5.46
N LEU A 7 12.72 -13.08 -6.19
CA LEU A 7 11.40 -12.70 -6.68
C LEU A 7 11.36 -12.92 -8.21
N TYR A 8 10.18 -12.85 -8.82
CA TYR A 8 10.07 -13.00 -10.27
C TYR A 8 10.75 -11.85 -11.01
N GLY A 9 11.82 -12.17 -11.73
CA GLY A 9 12.64 -11.21 -12.49
C GLY A 9 13.50 -10.26 -11.65
N THR A 10 13.42 -10.32 -10.32
CA THR A 10 14.10 -9.36 -9.43
C THR A 10 14.42 -9.95 -8.05
N VAL A 11 14.81 -9.11 -7.10
CA VAL A 11 15.09 -9.45 -5.70
C VAL A 11 14.31 -8.54 -4.75
N GLY A 12 14.27 -8.90 -3.47
CA GLY A 12 13.75 -8.02 -2.43
C GLY A 12 14.62 -6.77 -2.26
N ARG A 13 13.98 -5.67 -1.86
CA ARG A 13 14.68 -4.46 -1.43
C ARG A 13 15.45 -4.67 -0.13
N THR A 14 16.45 -3.82 0.10
CA THR A 14 17.48 -4.01 1.12
C THR A 14 17.65 -2.80 2.05
N ASP A 15 16.85 -1.75 1.86
CA ASP A 15 16.91 -0.48 2.58
C ASP A 15 15.93 -0.37 3.77
N LEU A 16 15.20 -1.44 4.09
CA LEU A 16 14.19 -1.41 5.16
C LEU A 16 14.77 -1.45 6.58
N ILE A 17 16.04 -1.88 6.75
CA ILE A 17 16.68 -1.98 8.07
C ILE A 17 17.28 -0.63 8.47
N SER A 18 18.19 -0.12 7.65
CA SER A 18 18.71 1.25 7.78
C SER A 18 19.35 1.70 6.47
N PRO A 19 19.36 3.02 6.19
CA PRO A 19 20.02 3.57 5.00
C PRO A 19 21.50 3.17 4.89
N GLU A 20 22.22 3.16 6.02
CA GLU A 20 23.66 2.89 6.09
C GLU A 20 24.02 1.44 5.69
N LEU A 21 23.10 0.50 5.92
CA LEU A 21 23.32 -0.92 5.61
C LEU A 21 22.83 -1.30 4.20
N THR A 22 22.11 -0.43 3.51
CA THR A 22 21.46 -0.73 2.22
C THR A 22 22.42 -1.37 1.23
N GLU A 23 23.60 -0.76 1.07
CA GLU A 23 24.61 -1.21 0.13
C GLU A 23 25.22 -2.58 0.50
N GLU A 24 25.53 -2.80 1.76
CA GLU A 24 26.05 -4.08 2.27
C GLU A 24 25.02 -5.21 2.14
N LEU A 25 23.77 -4.91 2.49
CA LEU A 25 22.66 -5.85 2.36
C LEU A 25 22.36 -6.15 0.89
N THR A 26 22.57 -5.20 -0.01
CA THR A 26 22.42 -5.43 -1.47
C THR A 26 23.49 -6.38 -2.01
N ARG A 27 24.74 -6.28 -1.54
CA ARG A 27 25.79 -7.26 -1.89
C ARG A 27 25.47 -8.64 -1.33
N SER A 28 25.01 -8.71 -0.08
CA SER A 28 24.52 -9.97 0.53
C SER A 28 23.36 -10.59 -0.26
N GLN A 29 22.44 -9.75 -0.74
CA GLN A 29 21.30 -10.14 -1.56
C GLN A 29 21.74 -10.67 -2.94
N PHE A 30 22.75 -10.07 -3.57
CA PHE A 30 23.37 -10.55 -4.80
C PHE A 30 23.90 -11.98 -4.66
N HIS A 31 24.73 -12.23 -3.65
CA HIS A 31 25.27 -13.56 -3.39
C HIS A 31 24.18 -14.58 -3.05
N SER A 32 23.19 -14.19 -2.24
CA SER A 32 22.09 -15.06 -1.83
C SER A 32 21.24 -15.51 -3.02
N ALA A 33 20.84 -14.57 -3.89
CA ALA A 33 20.06 -14.87 -5.09
C ALA A 33 20.86 -15.76 -6.05
N ARG A 34 22.14 -15.45 -6.30
CA ARG A 34 22.99 -16.27 -7.19
C ARG A 34 23.24 -17.67 -6.66
N ARG A 35 23.35 -17.84 -5.34
CA ARG A 35 23.44 -19.18 -4.74
C ARG A 35 22.19 -20.01 -5.02
N LEU A 36 21.00 -19.44 -4.82
CA LEU A 36 19.73 -20.11 -5.13
C LEU A 36 19.65 -20.49 -6.62
N LEU A 37 20.04 -19.57 -7.50
CA LEU A 37 20.04 -19.81 -8.94
C LEU A 37 21.08 -20.88 -9.36
N ALA A 38 22.20 -20.99 -8.67
CA ALA A 38 23.23 -21.98 -8.99
C ALA A 38 22.90 -23.38 -8.46
N GLU A 39 22.41 -23.49 -7.22
CA GLU A 39 22.26 -24.77 -6.51
C GLU A 39 20.93 -25.49 -6.81
N LEU A 40 19.87 -24.76 -7.16
CA LEU A 40 18.54 -25.37 -7.33
C LEU A 40 18.35 -25.99 -8.73
N PRO A 41 17.59 -27.10 -8.84
CA PRO A 41 17.20 -27.68 -10.13
C PRO A 41 16.45 -26.67 -11.01
N GLY A 42 16.61 -26.76 -12.33
CA GLY A 42 15.98 -25.83 -13.25
C GLY A 42 14.44 -25.83 -13.19
N ASP A 43 13.85 -26.99 -12.95
CA ASP A 43 12.40 -27.20 -12.79
C ASP A 43 11.87 -26.89 -11.39
N ALA A 44 12.74 -26.47 -10.46
CA ALA A 44 12.32 -26.06 -9.12
C ALA A 44 11.51 -24.77 -9.20
N ARG A 45 10.30 -24.80 -8.63
CA ARG A 45 9.40 -23.65 -8.58
C ARG A 45 9.94 -22.55 -7.67
N VAL A 46 9.92 -21.32 -8.17
CA VAL A 46 10.15 -20.11 -7.38
C VAL A 46 8.84 -19.78 -6.64
N MET A 47 8.94 -19.61 -5.33
CA MET A 47 7.80 -19.40 -4.45
C MET A 47 8.14 -18.23 -3.51
N PRO A 48 8.02 -16.98 -4.01
CA PRO A 48 8.43 -15.78 -3.28
C PRO A 48 7.40 -15.39 -2.21
N THR A 49 7.77 -14.49 -1.30
CA THR A 49 6.82 -13.94 -0.31
C THR A 49 5.87 -12.91 -0.89
N HIS A 50 6.28 -12.22 -1.96
CA HIS A 50 5.49 -11.18 -2.61
C HIS A 50 5.60 -11.26 -4.13
N GLY A 51 4.59 -10.75 -4.82
CA GLY A 51 4.51 -10.69 -6.28
C GLY A 51 4.36 -9.26 -6.79
N PHE A 52 3.72 -9.13 -7.96
CA PHE A 52 3.54 -7.86 -8.63
C PHE A 52 2.84 -6.80 -7.78
N GLY A 53 3.32 -5.56 -7.84
CA GLY A 53 2.79 -4.42 -7.10
C GLY A 53 3.23 -4.32 -5.63
N SER A 54 4.10 -5.22 -5.15
CA SER A 54 4.64 -5.14 -3.79
C SER A 54 5.72 -4.07 -3.65
N PHE A 55 5.61 -3.22 -2.63
CA PHE A 55 6.69 -2.30 -2.22
C PHE A 55 7.93 -3.00 -1.67
N CYS A 56 7.92 -4.33 -1.53
CA CYS A 56 9.07 -5.14 -1.09
C CYS A 56 10.00 -5.55 -2.23
N ALA A 57 9.62 -5.36 -3.50
CA ALA A 57 10.49 -5.61 -4.65
C ALA A 57 11.48 -4.45 -4.86
N SER A 58 12.69 -4.74 -5.35
CA SER A 58 13.70 -3.70 -5.64
C SER A 58 13.48 -2.97 -6.98
N SER A 59 12.65 -3.52 -7.85
CA SER A 59 12.26 -2.94 -9.13
C SER A 59 10.87 -3.42 -9.52
N GLY A 60 10.29 -2.81 -10.56
CA GLY A 60 9.05 -3.31 -11.15
C GLY A 60 9.20 -4.78 -11.52
N THR A 61 8.48 -5.66 -10.84
CA THR A 61 8.40 -7.07 -11.18
C THR A 61 7.72 -7.21 -12.54
N ALA A 62 8.21 -8.08 -13.42
CA ALA A 62 7.43 -8.51 -14.57
C ALA A 62 6.15 -9.20 -14.07
N ALA A 63 4.99 -8.90 -14.67
CA ALA A 63 3.77 -9.64 -14.42
C ALA A 63 3.97 -11.08 -14.96
N GLY A 64 4.34 -11.99 -14.07
CA GLY A 64 4.48 -13.41 -14.38
C GLY A 64 3.93 -14.23 -13.22
N GLU A 65 2.86 -14.97 -13.47
CA GLU A 65 2.36 -15.98 -12.54
C GLU A 65 3.12 -17.28 -12.77
N GLY A 66 3.96 -17.66 -11.81
CA GLY A 66 4.68 -18.93 -11.86
C GLY A 66 5.95 -18.85 -12.69
N GLY A 67 7.07 -19.02 -11.99
CA GLY A 67 8.40 -19.13 -12.58
C GLY A 67 9.17 -20.29 -11.95
N ASP A 68 10.08 -20.87 -12.71
CA ASP A 68 11.06 -21.83 -12.21
C ASP A 68 12.47 -21.24 -12.23
N ILE A 69 13.41 -21.95 -11.63
CA ILE A 69 14.81 -21.51 -11.55
C ILE A 69 15.44 -21.39 -12.95
N ALA A 70 15.05 -22.22 -13.91
CA ALA A 70 15.55 -22.13 -15.27
C ALA A 70 15.13 -20.80 -15.94
N GLN A 71 13.89 -20.36 -15.75
CA GLN A 71 13.43 -19.06 -16.21
C GLN A 71 14.13 -17.92 -15.47
N GLU A 72 14.27 -17.98 -14.15
CA GLU A 72 14.95 -16.91 -13.41
C GLU A 72 16.44 -16.79 -13.80
N ARG A 73 17.12 -17.88 -14.17
CA ARG A 73 18.50 -17.81 -14.70
C ARG A 73 18.61 -16.99 -16.00
N LEU A 74 17.54 -16.91 -16.78
CA LEU A 74 17.54 -16.21 -18.07
C LEU A 74 17.23 -14.72 -17.93
N HIS A 75 16.39 -14.33 -16.96
CA HIS A 75 15.82 -12.98 -16.91
C HIS A 75 16.02 -12.24 -15.59
N ASN A 76 16.32 -12.94 -14.48
CA ASN A 76 16.42 -12.29 -13.17
C ASN A 76 17.60 -11.33 -13.13
N LEU A 77 17.39 -10.16 -12.54
CA LEU A 77 18.42 -9.12 -12.38
C LEU A 77 19.69 -9.65 -11.69
N ALA A 78 19.58 -10.58 -10.73
CA ALA A 78 20.72 -11.22 -10.08
C ALA A 78 21.48 -12.23 -10.97
N ALA A 79 20.84 -12.77 -12.01
CA ALA A 79 21.47 -13.61 -13.02
C ALA A 79 22.12 -12.79 -14.13
N THR A 80 21.38 -11.82 -14.67
CA THR A 80 21.75 -11.08 -15.89
C THR A 80 22.81 -10.01 -15.65
N ILE A 81 22.85 -9.43 -14.44
CA ILE A 81 23.92 -8.51 -14.05
C ILE A 81 25.04 -9.31 -13.40
N GLY A 82 26.14 -9.53 -14.13
CA GLY A 82 27.27 -10.34 -13.68
C GLY A 82 28.21 -9.63 -12.69
N ASP A 83 28.26 -8.31 -12.73
CA ASP A 83 29.09 -7.48 -11.85
C ASP A 83 28.31 -7.04 -10.60
N GLU A 84 28.87 -7.29 -9.42
CA GLU A 84 28.23 -6.97 -8.14
C GLU A 84 28.02 -5.47 -7.96
N THR A 85 28.98 -4.63 -8.40
CA THR A 85 28.87 -3.18 -8.26
C THR A 85 27.75 -2.64 -9.13
N ALA A 86 27.65 -3.11 -10.37
CA ALA A 86 26.55 -2.79 -11.29
C ALA A 86 25.20 -3.28 -10.74
N PHE A 87 25.15 -4.45 -10.12
CA PHE A 87 23.94 -4.96 -9.47
C PHE A 87 23.50 -4.06 -8.33
N VAL A 88 24.42 -3.70 -7.43
CA VAL A 88 24.15 -2.80 -6.30
C VAL A 88 23.64 -1.46 -6.81
N SER A 89 24.32 -0.85 -7.78
CA SER A 89 23.90 0.42 -8.36
C SER A 89 22.50 0.35 -8.97
N THR A 90 22.19 -0.73 -9.71
CA THR A 90 20.89 -0.93 -10.35
C THR A 90 19.78 -1.11 -9.31
N VAL A 91 20.00 -1.97 -8.31
CA VAL A 91 19.01 -2.23 -7.26
C VAL A 91 18.74 -0.98 -6.43
N VAL A 92 19.80 -0.31 -5.95
CA VAL A 92 19.66 0.85 -5.06
C VAL A 92 19.02 2.04 -5.77
N SER A 93 19.34 2.27 -7.05
CA SER A 93 18.71 3.34 -7.82
C SER A 93 17.24 3.09 -8.18
N GLY A 94 16.80 1.82 -8.16
CA GLY A 94 15.41 1.43 -8.38
C GLY A 94 14.51 1.54 -7.14
N LEU A 95 15.09 1.79 -5.95
CA LEU A 95 14.32 1.83 -4.71
C LEU A 95 13.41 3.06 -4.64
N GLY A 96 12.10 2.82 -4.69
CA GLY A 96 11.07 3.82 -4.47
C GLY A 96 10.67 3.96 -3.00
N PRO A 97 9.85 4.97 -2.69
CA PRO A 97 9.32 5.16 -1.34
C PRO A 97 8.39 3.98 -0.99
N TYR A 98 8.23 3.69 0.32
CA TYR A 98 7.36 2.62 0.83
C TYR A 98 6.45 3.11 1.95
N PRO A 99 5.31 2.44 2.20
CA PRO A 99 4.33 2.86 3.21
C PRO A 99 4.97 3.06 4.59
N THR A 100 4.57 4.13 5.26
CA THR A 100 5.21 4.55 6.52
C THR A 100 5.08 3.51 7.64
N TYR A 101 4.03 2.68 7.59
CA TYR A 101 3.77 1.62 8.57
C TYR A 101 4.86 0.54 8.62
N TYR A 102 5.66 0.37 7.56
CA TYR A 102 6.72 -0.66 7.48
C TYR A 102 7.70 -0.58 8.66
N ARG A 103 7.99 0.64 9.14
CA ARG A 103 8.90 0.87 10.28
C ARG A 103 8.43 0.20 11.58
N HIS A 104 7.12 -0.03 11.71
CA HIS A 104 6.50 -0.63 12.89
C HIS A 104 6.41 -2.16 12.77
N MET A 105 6.46 -2.70 11.56
CA MET A 105 6.22 -4.13 11.32
C MET A 105 7.33 -5.02 11.86
N ALA A 106 8.60 -4.65 11.68
CA ALA A 106 9.71 -5.48 12.15
C ALA A 106 9.74 -5.66 13.69
N PRO A 107 9.55 -4.60 14.50
CA PRO A 107 9.37 -4.75 15.95
C PRO A 107 8.15 -5.61 16.31
N LEU A 108 6.97 -5.31 15.77
CA LEU A 108 5.73 -6.03 16.09
C LEU A 108 5.81 -7.52 15.74
N ASN A 109 6.35 -7.85 14.56
CA ASN A 109 6.54 -9.24 14.15
C ASN A 109 7.54 -10.01 15.03
N ARG A 110 8.53 -9.31 15.60
CA ARG A 110 9.52 -9.90 16.51
C ARG A 110 8.95 -10.14 17.90
N GLU A 111 8.14 -9.22 18.39
CA GLU A 111 7.44 -9.36 19.68
C GLU A 111 6.38 -10.47 19.63
N GLY A 112 5.82 -10.73 18.45
CA GLY A 112 4.74 -11.70 18.26
C GLY A 112 3.41 -11.01 18.50
N PRO A 113 2.72 -10.54 17.44
CA PRO A 113 1.49 -9.79 17.61
C PRO A 113 0.42 -10.65 18.28
N SER A 114 -0.46 -10.00 19.04
CA SER A 114 -1.60 -10.68 19.65
C SER A 114 -2.47 -11.35 18.58
N ALA A 115 -3.13 -12.45 18.95
CA ALA A 115 -4.05 -13.11 18.04
C ALA A 115 -5.13 -12.11 17.61
N TYR A 116 -5.41 -12.06 16.30
CA TYR A 116 -6.52 -11.27 15.80
C TYR A 116 -7.82 -11.77 16.44
N SER A 117 -8.35 -11.01 17.38
CA SER A 117 -9.56 -11.37 18.13
C SER A 117 -10.84 -11.15 17.32
N GLY A 118 -10.73 -10.58 16.12
CA GLY A 118 -11.85 -9.84 15.54
C GLY A 118 -12.10 -8.59 16.39
N LEU A 119 -12.35 -7.46 15.77
CA LEU A 119 -12.87 -6.37 16.57
C LEU A 119 -14.29 -6.78 16.99
N PRO A 120 -14.66 -6.72 18.29
CA PRO A 120 -16.08 -6.63 18.61
C PRO A 120 -16.60 -5.49 17.75
N ALA A 121 -17.76 -5.66 17.10
CA ALA A 121 -18.36 -4.63 16.26
C ALA A 121 -18.11 -3.31 16.96
N SER A 122 -17.18 -2.48 16.44
CA SER A 122 -16.80 -1.27 17.14
C SER A 122 -18.13 -0.56 17.38
N ALA A 123 -18.43 -0.15 18.62
CA ALA A 123 -19.81 0.23 18.92
C ALA A 123 -20.25 1.25 17.88
N SER A 124 -21.37 0.99 17.19
CA SER A 124 -21.90 1.93 16.20
C SER A 124 -21.95 3.27 16.89
N VAL A 125 -21.17 4.23 16.41
CA VAL A 125 -21.08 5.55 17.02
C VAL A 125 -22.21 6.39 16.46
N GLY A 126 -22.87 7.14 17.36
CA GLY A 126 -23.91 8.07 16.97
C GLY A 126 -23.35 9.22 16.12
N PRO A 127 -24.23 9.91 15.38
CA PRO A 127 -23.84 11.07 14.56
C PRO A 127 -23.10 12.14 15.37
N GLU A 128 -23.48 12.36 16.64
CA GLU A 128 -22.85 13.36 17.50
C GLU A 128 -21.34 13.09 17.70
N LEU A 129 -20.96 11.84 17.99
CA LEU A 129 -19.57 11.46 18.18
C LEU A 129 -18.77 11.48 16.86
N ILE A 130 -19.42 11.18 15.73
CA ILE A 130 -18.79 11.32 14.41
C ILE A 130 -18.48 12.79 14.13
N GLY A 131 -19.44 13.69 14.40
CA GLY A 131 -19.24 15.12 14.29
C GLY A 131 -18.07 15.62 15.13
N GLN A 132 -18.01 15.20 16.41
CA GLN A 132 -16.90 15.54 17.30
C GLN A 132 -15.55 15.07 16.74
N ARG A 133 -15.47 13.83 16.25
CA ARG A 133 -14.24 13.27 15.67
C ARG A 133 -13.80 14.02 14.41
N ILE A 134 -14.74 14.46 13.58
CA ILE A 134 -14.45 15.31 12.41
C ILE A 134 -13.87 16.66 12.86
N GLU A 135 -14.47 17.31 13.86
CA GLU A 135 -14.00 18.60 14.40
C GLU A 135 -12.61 18.50 15.02
N GLU A 136 -12.31 17.36 15.67
CA GLU A 136 -10.99 17.04 16.24
C GLU A 136 -9.95 16.60 15.18
N MET A 137 -10.31 16.61 13.89
CA MET A 137 -9.49 16.13 12.78
C MET A 137 -9.02 14.68 12.96
N ALA A 138 -9.84 13.85 13.62
CA ALA A 138 -9.58 12.43 13.75
C ALA A 138 -9.78 11.70 12.41
N TRP A 139 -9.22 10.50 12.29
CA TRP A 139 -9.31 9.70 11.07
C TRP A 139 -10.69 9.07 10.91
N VAL A 140 -11.60 9.79 10.27
CA VAL A 140 -12.91 9.27 9.83
C VAL A 140 -12.80 8.89 8.35
N ILE A 141 -12.68 7.59 8.10
CA ILE A 141 -12.41 7.03 6.77
C ILE A 141 -13.74 6.57 6.14
N ASP A 142 -14.08 7.14 5.00
CA ASP A 142 -15.20 6.71 4.16
C ASP A 142 -14.71 5.64 3.17
N THR A 143 -15.31 4.46 3.27
CA THR A 143 -14.89 3.27 2.51
C THR A 143 -15.63 3.08 1.18
N ARG A 144 -16.56 3.99 0.86
CA ARG A 144 -17.40 3.93 -0.35
C ARG A 144 -16.58 4.06 -1.65
N PRO A 145 -17.15 3.65 -2.80
CA PRO A 145 -16.58 3.93 -4.11
C PRO A 145 -16.24 5.41 -4.29
N ARG A 146 -15.05 5.71 -4.83
CA ARG A 146 -14.51 7.07 -4.96
C ARG A 146 -15.44 8.03 -5.71
N LEU A 147 -16.20 7.53 -6.69
CA LEU A 147 -17.19 8.31 -7.43
C LEU A 147 -18.41 8.66 -6.57
N ALA A 148 -18.83 7.78 -5.66
CA ALA A 148 -19.91 8.06 -4.72
C ALA A 148 -19.47 9.09 -3.66
N PHE A 149 -18.24 8.97 -3.16
CA PHE A 149 -17.64 9.98 -2.28
C PHE A 149 -17.55 11.35 -2.96
N ALA A 150 -17.04 11.41 -4.19
CA ALA A 150 -16.92 12.65 -4.95
C ALA A 150 -18.28 13.33 -5.18
N ALA A 151 -19.33 12.54 -5.45
CA ALA A 151 -20.69 13.04 -5.63
C ALA A 151 -21.30 13.59 -4.34
N SER A 152 -21.02 12.98 -3.18
CA SER A 152 -21.43 13.51 -1.87
C SER A 152 -20.70 12.80 -0.72
N HIS A 153 -20.07 13.57 0.17
CA HIS A 153 -19.37 13.08 1.37
C HIS A 153 -19.49 14.06 2.52
N LEU A 154 -19.26 13.61 3.75
CA LEU A 154 -19.22 14.49 4.92
C LEU A 154 -17.90 15.29 4.91
N ILE A 155 -17.98 16.60 5.13
CA ILE A 155 -16.79 17.45 5.21
C ILE A 155 -15.89 16.96 6.35
N GLY A 156 -14.58 16.88 6.08
CA GLY A 156 -13.57 16.44 7.06
C GLY A 156 -13.36 14.92 7.14
N THR A 157 -14.08 14.13 6.33
CA THR A 157 -13.79 12.70 6.16
C THR A 157 -12.75 12.46 5.06
N VAL A 158 -12.07 11.31 5.11
CA VAL A 158 -11.07 10.90 4.12
C VAL A 158 -11.60 9.72 3.30
N SER A 159 -11.59 9.83 1.97
CA SER A 159 -11.97 8.74 1.08
C SER A 159 -10.85 7.70 0.99
N MET A 160 -11.13 6.46 1.38
CA MET A 160 -10.30 5.30 1.06
C MET A 160 -11.22 4.15 0.65
N GLU A 161 -11.49 4.06 -0.66
CA GLU A 161 -12.35 3.03 -1.22
C GLU A 161 -11.87 1.63 -0.81
N LEU A 162 -12.81 0.79 -0.36
CA LEU A 162 -12.51 -0.58 0.07
C LEU A 162 -12.26 -1.50 -1.13
N ASN A 163 -11.06 -1.41 -1.68
CA ASN A 163 -10.54 -2.27 -2.74
C ASN A 163 -9.12 -2.77 -2.39
N GLU A 164 -8.42 -3.33 -3.37
CA GLU A 164 -7.05 -3.86 -3.20
C GLU A 164 -6.03 -2.82 -2.73
N SER A 165 -6.25 -1.53 -2.99
CA SER A 165 -5.37 -0.42 -2.59
C SER A 165 -5.72 0.18 -1.22
N PHE A 166 -6.80 -0.26 -0.56
CA PHE A 166 -7.27 0.30 0.70
C PHE A 166 -6.18 0.35 1.78
N THR A 167 -5.51 -0.76 2.02
CA THR A 167 -4.42 -0.86 3.01
C THR A 167 -3.19 -0.08 2.60
N THR A 168 -2.92 0.00 1.30
CA THR A 168 -1.84 0.83 0.77
C THR A 168 -2.08 2.28 1.16
N TYR A 169 -3.25 2.85 0.84
CA TYR A 169 -3.55 4.24 1.18
C TYR A 169 -3.60 4.49 2.69
N ALA A 170 -4.23 3.59 3.46
CA ALA A 170 -4.24 3.70 4.91
C ALA A 170 -2.82 3.74 5.49
N GLY A 171 -1.95 2.81 5.08
CA GLY A 171 -0.57 2.72 5.55
C GLY A 171 0.36 3.84 5.03
N TRP A 172 -0.06 4.59 4.00
CA TRP A 172 0.65 5.79 3.53
C TRP A 172 0.23 7.04 4.27
N LEU A 173 -1.08 7.21 4.49
CA LEU A 173 -1.67 8.49 4.88
C LEU A 173 -1.93 8.59 6.38
N ALA A 174 -2.44 7.53 7.01
CA ALA A 174 -2.81 7.56 8.41
C ALA A 174 -1.59 7.28 9.31
N PRO A 175 -1.31 8.12 10.34
CA PRO A 175 -0.32 7.79 11.35
C PRO A 175 -0.66 6.46 12.04
N PHE A 176 0.37 5.67 12.32
CA PHE A 176 0.24 4.25 12.70
C PHE A 176 -0.72 3.98 13.87
N ASP A 177 -0.63 4.77 14.95
CA ASP A 177 -1.42 4.58 16.18
C ASP A 177 -2.72 5.41 16.22
N SER A 178 -3.12 6.01 15.09
CA SER A 178 -4.28 6.90 15.05
C SER A 178 -5.57 6.13 15.38
N PRO A 179 -6.46 6.70 16.21
CA PRO A 179 -7.81 6.16 16.34
C PRO A 179 -8.57 6.33 15.02
N ILE A 180 -9.07 5.22 14.48
CA ILE A 180 -9.78 5.21 13.19
C ILE A 180 -11.28 5.01 13.43
N THR A 181 -12.10 5.78 12.73
CA THR A 181 -13.55 5.56 12.59
C THR A 181 -13.85 5.20 11.15
N LEU A 182 -14.61 4.12 10.93
CA LEU A 182 -14.95 3.65 9.59
C LEU A 182 -16.41 4.00 9.23
N LEU A 183 -16.62 4.66 8.11
CA LEU A 183 -17.93 4.77 7.47
C LEU A 183 -18.01 3.68 6.40
N ALA A 184 -18.78 2.63 6.68
CA ALA A 184 -18.96 1.48 5.80
C ALA A 184 -20.43 1.32 5.45
N ASP A 185 -20.73 0.93 4.20
CA ASP A 185 -22.10 0.77 3.73
C ASP A 185 -22.76 -0.51 4.25
N SER A 186 -21.97 -1.49 4.68
CA SER A 186 -22.46 -2.74 5.22
C SER A 186 -21.59 -3.30 6.36
N PRO A 187 -22.15 -4.16 7.23
CA PRO A 187 -21.37 -4.90 8.21
C PRO A 187 -20.26 -5.77 7.59
N ALA A 188 -20.45 -6.24 6.35
CA ALA A 188 -19.45 -7.04 5.64
C ALA A 188 -18.25 -6.18 5.22
N ASP A 189 -18.51 -4.97 4.70
CA ASP A 189 -17.48 -4.01 4.33
C ASP A 189 -16.70 -3.53 5.56
N LEU A 190 -17.41 -3.26 6.65
CA LEU A 190 -16.79 -2.94 7.93
C LEU A 190 -15.83 -4.03 8.40
N ALA A 191 -16.30 -5.29 8.44
CA ALA A 191 -15.48 -6.42 8.86
C ALA A 191 -14.26 -6.62 7.93
N GLN A 192 -14.44 -6.35 6.63
CA GLN A 192 -13.36 -6.44 5.65
C GLN A 192 -12.33 -5.33 5.83
N ALA A 193 -12.75 -4.08 6.02
CA ALA A 193 -11.88 -2.93 6.29
C ALA A 193 -11.07 -3.13 7.59
N GLN A 194 -11.73 -3.58 8.66
CA GLN A 194 -11.10 -3.89 9.94
C GLN A 194 -10.03 -4.98 9.82
N ARG A 195 -10.34 -6.10 9.14
CA ARG A 195 -9.36 -7.17 8.88
C ARG A 195 -8.18 -6.66 8.07
N ASN A 196 -8.44 -5.82 7.08
CA ASN A 196 -7.42 -5.25 6.22
C ASN A 196 -6.46 -4.32 7.00
N LEU A 197 -6.99 -3.42 7.84
CA LEU A 197 -6.17 -2.57 8.70
C LEU A 197 -5.36 -3.37 9.74
N ALA A 198 -5.96 -4.40 10.35
CA ALA A 198 -5.26 -5.27 11.29
C ALA A 198 -4.07 -6.02 10.65
N ARG A 199 -4.15 -6.38 9.36
CA ARG A 199 -3.02 -7.02 8.63
C ARG A 199 -1.79 -6.13 8.49
N ILE A 200 -1.96 -4.82 8.62
CA ILE A 200 -0.85 -3.85 8.60
C ILE A 200 -0.58 -3.26 9.99
N GLY A 201 -1.12 -3.87 11.05
CA GLY A 201 -0.93 -3.46 12.45
C GLY A 201 -1.69 -2.22 12.89
N MET A 202 -2.64 -1.72 12.08
CA MET A 202 -3.46 -0.55 12.39
C MET A 202 -4.83 -0.98 12.93
N ASP A 203 -4.85 -1.76 14.00
CA ASP A 203 -6.06 -2.43 14.50
C ASP A 203 -6.91 -1.58 15.46
N ARG A 204 -6.50 -0.34 15.76
CA ARG A 204 -7.21 0.62 16.62
C ARG A 204 -8.40 1.31 15.93
N VAL A 205 -9.43 0.53 15.61
CA VAL A 205 -10.71 1.06 15.08
C VAL A 205 -11.69 1.32 16.24
N GLU A 206 -11.91 2.59 16.57
CA GLU A 206 -12.67 3.03 17.74
C GLU A 206 -14.14 3.35 17.46
N GLY A 207 -14.64 3.10 16.25
CA GLY A 207 -16.05 3.23 15.93
C GLY A 207 -16.37 2.92 14.47
N ASN A 208 -17.64 2.71 14.21
CA ASN A 208 -18.17 2.69 12.85
C ASN A 208 -19.56 3.35 12.80
N SER A 209 -20.07 3.54 11.59
CA SER A 209 -21.44 3.98 11.35
C SER A 209 -22.08 3.10 10.29
N ASP A 210 -23.41 3.02 10.30
CA ASP A 210 -24.27 2.40 9.27
C ASP A 210 -24.27 3.18 7.92
N GLY A 211 -23.14 3.80 7.56
CA GLY A 211 -22.92 4.46 6.29
C GLY A 211 -23.33 5.93 6.20
N PHE A 212 -22.85 6.58 5.13
CA PHE A 212 -23.03 8.01 4.84
C PHE A 212 -24.50 8.47 4.85
N GLN A 213 -25.43 7.65 4.36
CA GLN A 213 -26.84 8.04 4.20
C GLN A 213 -27.52 8.44 5.50
N ARG A 214 -27.13 7.84 6.63
CA ARG A 214 -27.69 8.19 7.95
C ARG A 214 -27.14 9.51 8.49
N LEU A 215 -26.00 9.97 7.97
CA LEU A 215 -25.25 11.13 8.44
C LEU A 215 -25.43 12.36 7.56
N ALA A 216 -25.75 12.17 6.27
CA ALA A 216 -25.87 13.23 5.28
C ALA A 216 -26.90 14.33 5.64
N GLY A 217 -27.93 13.98 6.43
CA GLY A 217 -28.93 14.93 6.93
C GLY A 217 -28.58 15.59 8.27
N LEU A 218 -27.51 15.14 8.92
CA LEU A 218 -27.11 15.56 10.28
C LEU A 218 -25.80 16.35 10.28
N HIS A 219 -25.01 16.25 9.23
CA HIS A 219 -23.72 16.94 9.07
C HIS A 219 -23.63 17.65 7.73
N GLN A 220 -22.66 18.56 7.61
CA GLN A 220 -22.39 19.23 6.35
C GLN A 220 -21.78 18.24 5.34
N VAL A 221 -22.35 18.27 4.13
CA VAL A 221 -21.85 17.48 3.01
C VAL A 221 -21.18 18.37 1.96
N HIS A 222 -20.25 17.78 1.23
CA HIS A 222 -19.59 18.42 0.09
C HIS A 222 -19.47 17.45 -1.09
N SER A 223 -19.10 17.99 -2.24
CA SER A 223 -18.94 17.26 -3.48
C SER A 223 -17.90 17.96 -4.34
N TYR A 224 -17.19 17.23 -5.18
CA TYR A 224 -16.27 17.80 -6.17
C TYR A 224 -16.48 17.16 -7.55
N PRO A 225 -16.30 17.92 -8.64
CA PRO A 225 -16.49 17.41 -9.99
C PRO A 225 -15.43 16.36 -10.34
N VAL A 226 -15.85 15.32 -11.05
CA VAL A 226 -14.96 14.31 -11.63
C VAL A 226 -15.12 14.35 -13.14
N THR A 227 -14.01 14.35 -13.86
CA THR A 227 -13.98 14.47 -15.31
C THR A 227 -12.84 13.66 -15.90
N ASP A 228 -12.95 13.31 -17.17
CA ASP A 228 -11.89 12.68 -17.96
C ASP A 228 -10.98 13.74 -18.61
N PHE A 229 -9.94 13.31 -19.33
CA PHE A 229 -9.03 14.24 -19.99
C PHE A 229 -9.72 15.15 -21.04
N PRO A 230 -10.61 14.64 -21.93
CA PRO A 230 -11.38 15.49 -22.83
C PRO A 230 -12.30 16.48 -22.11
N GLY A 231 -12.91 16.09 -20.99
CA GLY A 231 -13.71 16.97 -20.17
C GLY A 231 -12.87 18.06 -19.51
N LEU A 232 -11.71 17.72 -18.94
CA LEU A 232 -10.75 18.67 -18.41
C LEU A 232 -10.33 19.69 -19.48
N GLN A 233 -9.95 19.25 -20.68
CA GLN A 233 -9.56 20.16 -21.76
C GLN A 233 -10.65 21.18 -22.11
N ARG A 234 -11.93 20.79 -22.02
CA ARG A 234 -13.07 21.67 -22.31
C ARG A 234 -13.39 22.63 -21.17
N SER A 235 -13.19 22.23 -19.92
CA SER A 235 -13.66 22.97 -18.74
C SER A 235 -12.55 23.62 -17.92
N ARG A 236 -11.27 23.42 -18.28
CA ARG A 236 -10.13 23.94 -17.52
C ARG A 236 -10.04 25.47 -17.63
N PRO A 237 -10.12 26.21 -16.51
CA PRO A 237 -9.80 27.64 -16.50
C PRO A 237 -8.35 27.90 -16.92
N ASP A 238 -8.08 29.06 -17.54
CA ASP A 238 -6.72 29.42 -17.96
C ASP A 238 -5.73 29.47 -16.77
N ASN A 239 -6.22 29.76 -15.57
CA ASN A 239 -5.45 29.82 -14.32
C ASN A 239 -5.57 28.55 -13.46
N ALA A 240 -5.97 27.41 -14.04
CA ALA A 240 -6.08 26.17 -13.28
C ALA A 240 -4.73 25.72 -12.72
N PHE A 241 -4.70 25.44 -11.41
CA PHE A 241 -3.57 24.75 -10.79
C PHE A 241 -3.73 23.24 -11.01
N ILE A 242 -2.79 22.62 -11.71
CA ILE A 242 -2.78 21.17 -11.94
C ILE A 242 -1.84 20.54 -10.93
N LEU A 243 -2.39 19.64 -10.12
CA LEU A 243 -1.62 18.79 -9.21
C LEU A 243 -1.60 17.36 -9.78
N ASP A 244 -0.43 16.92 -10.18
CA ASP A 244 -0.19 15.51 -10.49
C ASP A 244 0.31 14.80 -9.23
N VAL A 245 -0.39 13.71 -8.88
CA VAL A 245 -0.16 12.93 -7.66
C VAL A 245 0.47 11.56 -7.96
N ARG A 246 0.95 11.35 -9.19
CA ARG A 246 1.69 10.15 -9.59
C ARG A 246 3.07 10.09 -8.94
N GLN A 247 3.70 8.92 -9.00
CA GLN A 247 5.05 8.74 -8.48
C GLN A 247 6.08 9.56 -9.27
N PRO A 248 7.22 9.93 -8.64
CA PRO A 248 8.23 10.77 -9.29
C PRO A 248 8.80 10.21 -10.60
N ASP A 249 8.90 8.90 -10.74
CA ASP A 249 9.34 8.22 -11.95
C ASP A 249 8.30 8.31 -13.07
N GLU A 250 7.02 8.13 -12.76
CA GLU A 250 5.91 8.34 -13.71
C GLU A 250 5.85 9.79 -14.20
N TRP A 251 6.04 10.75 -13.29
CA TRP A 251 6.08 12.19 -13.60
C TRP A 251 7.26 12.54 -14.51
N ARG A 252 8.45 11.99 -14.21
CA ARG A 252 9.67 12.20 -15.02
C ARG A 252 9.56 11.60 -16.42
N ALA A 253 8.77 10.52 -16.59
CA ALA A 253 8.49 9.94 -17.89
C ALA A 253 7.59 10.84 -18.78
N GLY A 254 6.82 11.74 -18.16
CA GLY A 254 6.05 12.79 -18.85
C GLY A 254 4.82 13.24 -18.07
N HIS A 255 4.47 14.52 -18.19
CA HIS A 255 3.33 15.16 -17.53
C HIS A 255 2.77 16.35 -18.31
#